data_AF-M7YBL9-F1
#
_entry.id   AF-M7YBL9-F1
#
_cell.length_a   1.000
_cell.length_b   1.000
_cell.length_c   1.000
_cell.angle_alpha   90.00
_cell.angle_beta   90.00
_cell.angle_gamma   90.00
#
_symmetry.space_group_name_H-M   'P 1'
#
loop_
_entity.id
_entity.type
_entity.pdbx_description
1 polymer ?
#
loop_
_entity_poly.entity_id
_entity_poly.type
_entity_poly.pdbx_seq_one_letter_code
_entity_poly.pdbx_strand_id
1 'polypeptide(L)' 'MIIETEVKKAQSMRELMDPITMRRRLGLVYYQQLEGGGIIPRTVSADTDAEHVKTLISQGRLYIPIQTIIAETK' A
#
# COMPACT_ATOMS: atom_id res chain seq x y z
N MET A 1 -15.45 8.90 -14.74
CA MET A 1 -15.41 8.43 -13.34
C MET A 1 -13.96 8.44 -12.88
N ILE A 2 -13.63 9.29 -11.91
CA ILE A 2 -12.29 9.34 -11.30
C ILE A 2 -12.46 8.80 -9.88
N ILE A 3 -11.73 7.74 -9.54
CA ILE A 3 -11.65 7.24 -8.17
C ILE A 3 -10.39 7.85 -7.57
N GLU A 4 -10.57 8.61 -6.50
CA GLU A 4 -9.46 9.24 -5.77
C GLU A 4 -9.26 8.50 -4.45
N THR A 5 -8.00 8.31 -4.06
CA THR A 5 -7.68 7.71 -2.76
C THR A 5 -6.67 8.57 -2.04
N GLU A 6 -6.93 8.83 -0.77
CA GLU A 6 -5.95 9.45 0.09
C GLU A 6 -4.97 8.38 0.58
N VAL A 7 -3.67 8.66 0.49
CA VAL A 7 -2.60 7.72 0.87
C VAL A 7 -1.64 8.37 1.84
N LYS A 8 -1.07 7.55 2.75
CA LYS A 8 0.05 7.95 3.61
C LYS A 8 1.26 7.08 3.34
N LYS A 9 2.44 7.59 3.67
CA LYS A 9 3.68 6.81 3.71
C LYS A 9 3.62 5.78 4.84
N ALA A 10 3.83 4.52 4.53
CA ALA A 10 3.93 3.47 5.53
C ALA A 10 5.22 3.63 6.35
N GLN A 11 5.10 3.45 7.66
CA GLN A 11 6.18 3.52 8.63
C GLN A 11 6.61 2.12 9.11
N SER A 12 5.70 1.13 9.05
CA SER A 12 6.00 -0.21 9.53
C SER A 12 5.22 -1.31 8.82
N MET A 13 5.76 -2.53 8.84
CA MET A 13 5.07 -3.73 8.36
C MET A 13 3.72 -3.97 9.05
N ARG A 14 3.56 -3.52 10.30
CA ARG A 14 2.31 -3.71 11.07
C ARG A 14 1.12 -3.06 10.38
N GLU A 15 1.33 -2.02 9.59
CA GLU A 15 0.27 -1.33 8.85
C GLU A 15 -0.29 -2.15 7.68
N LEU A 16 0.43 -3.19 7.26
CA LEU A 16 0.01 -4.15 6.23
C LEU A 16 -0.53 -5.45 6.84
N MET A 17 -0.62 -5.50 8.18
CA MET A 17 -1.08 -6.67 8.92
C MET A 17 -2.50 -6.44 9.45
N ASP A 18 -3.21 -7.55 9.58
CA ASP A 18 -4.47 -7.61 10.28
C ASP A 18 -4.19 -7.53 11.79
N PRO A 19 -4.81 -6.58 12.53
CA PRO A 19 -4.47 -6.32 13.92
C PRO A 19 -4.96 -7.41 14.88
N ILE A 20 -5.89 -8.28 14.44
CA ILE A 20 -6.47 -9.34 15.26
C ILE A 20 -5.65 -10.62 15.09
N THR A 21 -5.43 -11.01 13.83
CA THR A 21 -4.77 -12.27 13.48
C THR A 21 -3.26 -12.14 13.39
N MET A 22 -2.73 -10.91 13.33
CA MET A 22 -1.31 -10.61 13.06
C MET A 22 -0.80 -11.31 11.79
N ARG A 23 -1.70 -11.53 10.82
CA ARG A 23 -1.37 -12.04 9.49
C ARG A 23 -1.36 -10.89 8.49
N ARG A 24 -0.67 -11.05 7.37
CA ARG A 24 -0.70 -10.04 6.30
C ARG A 24 -2.13 -9.93 5.75
N ARG A 25 -2.57 -8.70 5.46
CA ARG A 25 -3.84 -8.46 4.75
C ARG A 25 -3.64 -8.75 3.27
N LEU A 26 -3.80 -10.01 2.88
CA LEU A 26 -3.70 -10.40 1.47
C LEU A 26 -4.71 -9.62 0.63
N GLY A 27 -4.30 -9.20 -0.56
CA GLY A 27 -5.11 -8.39 -1.46
C GLY A 27 -5.19 -6.91 -1.10
N LEU A 28 -4.59 -6.46 0.02
CA LEU A 28 -4.49 -5.04 0.32
C LEU A 28 -3.67 -4.32 -0.75
N VAL A 29 -4.24 -3.26 -1.32
CA VAL A 29 -3.56 -2.42 -2.31
C VAL A 29 -2.61 -1.46 -1.59
N TYR A 30 -1.36 -1.42 -2.02
CA TYR A 30 -0.38 -0.42 -1.63
C TYR A 30 0.20 0.24 -2.88
N TYR A 31 0.83 1.38 -2.70
CA TYR A 31 1.37 2.20 -3.77
C TYR A 31 2.88 2.31 -3.61
N GLN A 32 3.63 1.90 -4.63
CA GLN A 32 5.08 1.94 -4.65
C GLN A 32 5.57 3.13 -5.47
N GLN A 33 6.46 3.93 -4.90
CA GLN A 33 7.17 4.98 -5.63
C GLN A 33 8.37 4.41 -6.40
N LEU A 34 8.51 4.76 -7.67
CA LEU A 34 9.60 4.31 -8.54
C LEU A 34 10.83 5.23 -8.47
N GLU A 35 12.01 4.69 -8.83
CA GLU A 35 13.23 5.49 -8.99
C GLU A 35 13.09 6.29 -10.28
N GLY A 36 13.07 7.62 -10.17
CA GLY A 36 12.73 8.52 -11.27
C GLY A 36 11.36 9.20 -11.14
N GLY A 37 10.60 8.88 -10.09
CA GLY A 37 9.28 9.46 -9.86
C GLY A 37 8.14 8.58 -10.40
N GLY A 38 6.91 8.97 -10.07
CA GLY A 38 5.72 8.16 -10.35
C GLY A 38 5.43 7.11 -9.29
N ILE A 39 4.19 6.62 -9.32
CA ILE A 39 3.64 5.70 -8.34
C ILE A 39 2.90 4.59 -9.09
N ILE A 40 3.08 3.34 -8.67
CA ILE A 40 2.35 2.19 -9.21
C ILE A 40 1.56 1.48 -8.10
N PRO A 41 0.32 1.02 -8.37
CA PRO A 41 -0.43 0.18 -7.45
C PRO A 41 0.13 -1.26 -7.47
N ARG A 42 0.18 -1.87 -6.28
CA ARG A 42 0.57 -3.25 -6.03
C ARG A 42 -0.37 -3.84 -4.99
N THR A 43 -0.41 -5.17 -4.88
CA THR A 43 -1.22 -5.87 -3.88
C THR A 43 -0.34 -6.76 -3.03
N VAL A 44 -0.66 -6.84 -1.74
CA VAL A 44 0.06 -7.75 -0.82
C VAL A 44 -0.27 -9.20 -1.16
N SER A 45 0.77 -9.98 -1.44
CA SER A 45 0.72 -11.41 -1.71
C SER A 45 1.36 -12.24 -0.58
N ALA A 46 1.05 -13.54 -0.56
CA ALA A 46 1.61 -14.47 0.43
C ALA A 46 3.11 -14.73 0.16
N ASP A 47 3.50 -14.81 -1.11
CA ASP A 47 4.75 -15.45 -1.51
C ASP A 47 5.91 -14.48 -1.77
N THR A 48 5.64 -13.22 -2.12
CA THR A 48 6.65 -12.37 -2.78
C THR A 48 6.98 -11.03 -2.11
N ASP A 49 6.17 -10.57 -1.15
CA ASP A 49 6.25 -9.17 -0.74
C ASP A 49 7.02 -8.90 0.56
N ALA A 50 7.41 -9.89 1.35
CA ALA A 50 7.88 -9.64 2.72
C ALA A 50 9.14 -8.76 2.82
N GLU A 51 10.23 -9.17 2.18
CA GLU A 51 11.49 -8.42 2.21
C GLU A 51 11.41 -7.17 1.33
N HIS A 52 10.78 -7.28 0.16
CA HIS A 52 10.57 -6.15 -0.74
C HIS A 52 9.83 -5.00 -0.07
N VAL A 53 8.73 -5.28 0.61
CA VAL A 53 7.95 -4.28 1.35
C VAL A 53 8.76 -3.67 2.49
N LYS A 54 9.54 -4.47 3.23
CA LYS A 54 10.45 -3.93 4.27
C LYS A 54 11.44 -2.94 3.67
N THR A 55 12.06 -3.30 2.54
CA THR A 55 12.97 -2.41 1.82
C THR A 55 12.27 -1.13 1.39
N LEU A 56 11.07 -1.21 0.79
CA LEU A 56 10.33 -0.03 0.37
C LEU A 56 9.92 0.88 1.55
N ILE A 57 9.56 0.30 2.70
CA ILE A 57 9.28 1.07 3.93
C ILE A 57 10.55 1.77 4.40
N SER A 58 11.69 1.08 4.49
CA SER A 58 12.96 1.69 4.92
C SER A 58 13.43 2.81 3.99
N GLN A 59 13.13 2.71 2.69
CA GLN A 59 13.41 3.74 1.70
C GLN A 59 12.35 4.86 1.69
N GLY A 60 11.28 4.71 2.46
CA GLY A 60 10.17 5.67 2.49
C GLY A 60 9.40 5.78 1.18
N ARG A 61 9.34 4.68 0.41
CA ARG A 61 8.77 4.58 -0.95
C ARG A 61 7.48 3.77 -1.01
N LEU A 62 6.95 3.34 0.14
CA LEU A 62 5.68 2.62 0.23
C LEU A 62 4.59 3.51 0.81
N TYR A 63 3.45 3.55 0.14
CA TYR A 63 2.27 4.29 0.54
C TYR A 63 1.08 3.35 0.67
N ILE A 64 0.22 3.60 1.65
CA ILE A 64 -0.99 2.80 1.90
C ILE A 64 -2.22 3.71 1.93
N PRO A 65 -3.38 3.22 1.47
CA PRO A 65 -4.62 3.99 1.50
C PRO A 65 -5.06 4.26 2.95
N ILE A 66 -5.46 5.51 3.22
CA ILE A 66 -6.09 5.93 4.47
C ILE A 66 -7.61 5.84 4.32
N GLN A 67 -8.11 6.33 3.18
CA GLN A 67 -9.52 6.36 2.85
C GLN A 67 -9.68 6.35 1.33
N THR A 68 -10.64 5.56 0.85
CA THR A 68 -11.06 5.58 -0.55
C THR A 68 -12.25 6.51 -0.68
N ILE A 69 -12.13 7.54 -1.53
CA ILE A 69 -13.22 8.45 -1.85
C ILE A 69 -13.70 8.11 -3.26
N ILE A 70 -14.85 7.44 -3.34
CA ILE A 70 -15.45 7.11 -4.63
C ILE A 70 -16.36 8.27 -5.02
N ALA A 71 -15.89 9.12 -5.93
CA ALA A 71 -16.73 10.13 -6.58
C ALA A 71 -17.30 9.51 -7.87
N GLU A 72 -18.46 8.85 -7.76
CA GLU A 72 -19.23 8.47 -8.95
C GLU A 72 -19.83 9.73 -9.56
N THR A 73 -19.27 10.21 -10.67
CA THR A 73 -19.95 11.17 -11.55
C THR A 73 -20.84 10.38 -12.50
N LYS A 74 -22.16 10.55 -12.34
CA LYS A 74 -23.18 10.13 -13.32
C LYS A 74 -22.98 10.84 -14.66
#